data_AF-A0A8S2ZVP8-F1
#
_entry.id   AF-A0A8S2ZVP8-F1
#
_cell.length_a   1.000
_cell.length_b   1.000
_cell.length_c   1.000
_cell.angle_alpha   90.00
_cell.angle_beta   90.00
_cell.angle_gamma   90.00
#
_symmetry.space_group_name_H-M   'P 1'
#
loop_
_entity.id
_entity.type
_entity.pdbx_description
1 polymer ?
#
loop_
_entity_poly.entity_id
_entity_poly.type
_entity_poly.pdbx_seq_one_letter_code
_entity_poly.pdbx_strand_id
1 'polypeptide(L)'
;HRISSDEKSKIRLQVVCYNEMMTTFHFCNSTGLDAQKKDRDSVSDLLKILLPEFKTMMDQALEVKTKILNENKTVYQLYKDLVISGLVPADDFWSKYVDFDKLTESTKKQNTGVSGAFLTNIRPESGDNGGIIYKLNADTIMSIFRTYPAIREKYEQNVHTGGMNEADFWRTFFQSHYFTMDRMHSSHHRDLFADCVKQDDEKMHNEAERASRTAMAVIAPETNDTSE
;
A
#
# COMPACT_ATOMS: atom_id res chain seq x y z
N HIS A 1 -10.40 -25.25 13.29
CA HIS A 1 -9.87 -26.46 13.96
C HIS A 1 -10.64 -26.74 15.26
N ARG A 2 -10.43 -27.91 15.87
CA ARG A 2 -11.02 -28.34 17.17
C ARG A 2 -9.92 -28.93 18.07
N ILE A 3 -9.96 -28.67 19.37
CA ILE A 3 -9.04 -29.26 20.37
C ILE A 3 -9.78 -30.21 21.32
N SER A 4 -9.07 -31.20 21.87
CA SER A 4 -9.61 -32.10 22.90
C SER A 4 -9.79 -31.39 24.25
N SER A 5 -10.88 -31.67 24.96
CA SER A 5 -11.13 -31.20 26.35
C SER A 5 -10.04 -31.65 27.32
N ASP A 6 -9.81 -30.87 28.38
CA ASP A 6 -8.71 -31.06 29.35
C ASP A 6 -8.88 -32.27 30.27
N GLU A 7 -10.09 -32.82 30.35
CA GLU A 7 -10.43 -34.04 31.11
C GLU A 7 -10.09 -35.33 30.34
N LYS A 8 -9.71 -35.23 29.06
CA LYS A 8 -9.41 -36.40 28.22
C LYS A 8 -7.94 -36.80 28.34
N SER A 9 -7.71 -38.10 28.53
CA SER A 9 -6.37 -38.71 28.64
C SER A 9 -5.53 -38.66 27.36
N LYS A 10 -6.12 -38.32 26.21
CA LYS A 10 -5.42 -38.16 24.93
C LYS A 10 -5.50 -36.71 24.45
N ILE A 11 -4.36 -36.05 24.38
CA ILE A 11 -4.22 -34.66 23.92
C ILE A 11 -4.17 -34.63 22.40
N ARG A 12 -5.19 -34.02 21.76
CA ARG A 12 -5.38 -34.05 20.30
C ARG A 12 -5.85 -32.71 19.74
N LEU A 13 -5.46 -32.43 18.50
CA LEU A 13 -5.92 -31.31 17.69
C LEU A 13 -6.48 -31.87 16.37
N GLN A 14 -7.67 -31.44 15.97
CA GLN A 14 -8.28 -31.80 14.70
C GLN A 14 -8.38 -30.58 13.78
N VAL A 15 -7.83 -30.71 12.59
CA VAL A 15 -7.96 -29.72 11.51
C VAL A 15 -9.00 -30.22 10.52
N VAL A 16 -9.94 -29.35 10.16
CA VAL A 16 -10.99 -29.63 9.18
C VAL A 16 -10.66 -28.81 7.94
N CYS A 17 -10.48 -29.50 6.82
CA CYS A 17 -10.19 -28.89 5.52
C CYS A 17 -11.49 -28.57 4.77
N TYR A 18 -11.40 -27.75 3.71
CA TYR A 18 -12.55 -27.34 2.89
C TYR A 18 -13.24 -28.50 2.16
N ASN A 19 -12.51 -29.58 1.89
CA ASN A 19 -13.02 -30.81 1.30
C ASN A 19 -13.64 -31.77 2.34
N GLU A 20 -13.98 -31.25 3.53
CA GLU A 20 -14.52 -32.00 4.67
C GLU A 20 -13.58 -33.09 5.24
N MET A 21 -12.35 -33.20 4.72
CA MET A 21 -11.35 -34.09 5.31
C MET A 21 -10.95 -33.59 6.69
N MET A 22 -10.92 -34.53 7.64
CA MET A 22 -10.55 -34.24 9.02
C MET A 22 -9.24 -34.94 9.35
N THR A 23 -8.21 -34.16 9.65
CA THR A 23 -6.90 -34.69 10.09
C THR A 23 -6.75 -34.50 11.58
N THR A 24 -6.41 -35.57 12.30
CA THR A 24 -6.25 -35.54 13.77
C THR A 24 -4.80 -35.72 14.15
N PHE A 25 -4.23 -34.71 14.80
CA PHE A 25 -2.87 -34.70 15.33
C PHE A 25 -2.89 -35.08 16.82
N HIS A 26 -1.95 -35.94 17.22
CA HIS A 26 -1.78 -36.38 18.60
C HIS A 26 -0.50 -35.77 19.16
N PHE A 27 -0.56 -35.18 20.35
CA PHE A 27 0.60 -34.58 21.01
C PHE A 27 1.21 -35.61 21.96
N CYS A 28 2.47 -35.96 21.74
CA CYS A 28 3.16 -37.04 22.46
C CYS A 28 4.46 -36.58 23.15
N ASN A 29 4.52 -35.32 23.60
CA ASN A 29 5.67 -34.78 24.31
C ASN A 29 6.05 -35.64 25.54
N SER A 30 7.31 -36.06 25.62
CA SER A 30 7.85 -36.96 26.64
C SER A 30 8.04 -36.30 28.02
N THR A 31 7.99 -34.97 28.09
CA THR A 31 8.17 -34.20 29.34
C THR A 31 6.94 -34.26 30.26
N GLY A 32 5.81 -34.77 29.77
CA GLY A 32 4.60 -35.01 30.57
C GLY A 32 3.32 -34.43 29.96
N LEU A 33 2.18 -34.69 30.62
CA LEU A 33 0.85 -34.27 30.14
C LEU A 33 0.69 -32.74 30.07
N ASP A 34 1.26 -31.99 31.02
CA ASP A 34 1.17 -30.52 31.01
C ASP A 34 1.95 -29.90 29.85
N ALA A 35 3.09 -30.49 29.48
CA ALA A 35 3.85 -30.08 28.30
C ALA A 35 3.09 -30.38 27.00
N GLN A 36 2.45 -31.56 26.91
CA GLN A 36 1.58 -31.91 25.77
C GLN A 36 0.41 -30.92 25.61
N LYS A 37 -0.23 -30.53 26.72
CA LYS A 37 -1.30 -29.52 26.72
C LYS A 37 -0.78 -28.16 26.26
N LYS A 38 0.37 -27.72 26.79
CA LYS A 38 1.01 -26.46 26.39
C LYS A 38 1.34 -26.43 24.90
N ASP A 39 1.86 -27.52 24.35
CA ASP A 39 2.16 -27.63 22.91
C ASP A 39 0.89 -27.58 22.06
N ARG A 40 -0.16 -28.32 22.46
CA ARG A 40 -1.47 -28.28 21.80
C ARG A 40 -2.04 -26.86 21.77
N ASP A 41 -1.99 -26.17 22.91
CA ASP A 41 -2.57 -24.84 23.05
C ASP A 41 -1.77 -23.80 22.26
N SER A 42 -0.44 -23.89 22.30
CA SER A 42 0.44 -23.04 21.49
C SER A 42 0.17 -23.19 19.98
N VAL A 43 0.06 -24.44 19.50
CA VAL A 43 -0.28 -24.71 18.09
C VAL A 43 -1.71 -24.26 17.77
N SER A 44 -2.66 -24.48 18.67
CA SER A 44 -4.05 -24.03 18.49
C SER A 44 -4.14 -22.50 18.37
N ASP A 45 -3.39 -21.76 19.20
CA ASP A 45 -3.40 -20.31 19.17
C ASP A 45 -2.67 -19.76 17.94
N LEU A 46 -1.57 -20.39 17.53
CA LEU A 46 -0.91 -20.05 16.26
C LEU A 46 -1.85 -20.27 15.07
N LEU A 47 -2.59 -21.38 15.03
CA LEU A 47 -3.58 -21.66 13.99
C LEU A 47 -4.73 -20.65 13.99
N LYS A 48 -5.15 -20.13 15.15
CA LYS A 48 -6.17 -19.07 15.22
C LYS A 48 -5.70 -17.76 14.57
N ILE A 49 -4.39 -17.49 14.54
CA ILE A 49 -3.81 -16.30 13.91
C ILE A 49 -3.58 -16.54 12.41
N LEU A 50 -2.94 -17.66 12.06
CA LEU A 50 -2.54 -17.94 10.69
C LEU A 50 -3.72 -18.25 9.75
N LEU A 51 -4.78 -18.92 10.24
CA LEU A 51 -5.91 -19.29 9.38
C LEU A 51 -6.69 -18.07 8.85
N PRO A 52 -7.06 -17.06 9.66
CA PRO A 52 -7.65 -15.82 9.17
C PRO A 52 -6.74 -15.04 8.22
N GLU A 53 -5.44 -14.97 8.53
CA GLU A 53 -4.45 -14.27 7.71
C GLU A 53 -4.36 -14.94 6.32
N PHE A 54 -4.19 -16.26 6.29
CA PHE A 54 -4.14 -17.03 5.06
C PHE A 54 -5.43 -16.92 4.24
N LYS A 55 -6.60 -16.94 4.90
CA LYS A 55 -7.88 -16.70 4.23
C LYS A 55 -7.91 -15.33 3.57
N THR A 56 -7.50 -14.29 4.28
CA THR A 56 -7.45 -12.92 3.75
C THR A 56 -6.51 -12.83 2.54
N MET A 57 -5.34 -13.46 2.62
CA MET A 57 -4.40 -13.53 1.50
C MET A 57 -4.98 -14.26 0.29
N MET A 58 -5.69 -15.38 0.49
CA MET A 58 -6.36 -16.10 -0.58
C MET A 58 -7.48 -15.28 -1.23
N ASP A 59 -8.30 -14.60 -0.42
CA ASP A 59 -9.37 -13.73 -0.90
C ASP A 59 -8.80 -12.58 -1.74
N GLN A 60 -7.71 -11.95 -1.29
CA GLN A 60 -7.00 -10.93 -2.06
C GLN A 60 -6.42 -11.47 -3.37
N ALA A 61 -5.80 -12.65 -3.34
CA ALA A 61 -5.26 -13.27 -4.55
C ALA A 61 -6.36 -13.58 -5.58
N LEU A 62 -7.53 -14.01 -5.11
CA LEU A 62 -8.69 -14.27 -5.96
C LEU A 62 -9.26 -12.97 -6.55
N GLU A 63 -9.32 -11.90 -5.76
CA GLU A 63 -9.75 -10.57 -6.23
C GLU A 63 -8.82 -10.06 -7.34
N VAL A 64 -7.50 -10.17 -7.16
CA VAL A 64 -6.51 -9.78 -8.18
C VAL A 64 -6.65 -10.60 -9.46
N LYS A 65 -6.79 -11.93 -9.35
CA LYS A 65 -7.04 -12.81 -10.50
C LYS A 65 -8.32 -12.41 -11.24
N THR A 66 -9.40 -12.12 -10.51
CA THR A 66 -10.68 -11.67 -11.08
C THR A 66 -10.54 -10.33 -11.79
N LYS A 67 -9.79 -9.39 -11.20
CA LYS A 67 -9.50 -8.08 -11.79
C LYS A 67 -8.70 -8.22 -13.09
N ILE A 68 -7.66 -9.05 -13.12
CA ILE A 68 -6.86 -9.30 -14.34
C ILE A 68 -7.74 -9.86 -15.46
N LEU A 69 -8.63 -10.80 -15.15
CA LEU A 69 -9.58 -11.34 -16.13
C LEU A 69 -10.54 -10.26 -16.66
N ASN A 70 -10.99 -9.34 -15.82
CA ASN A 70 -11.87 -8.25 -16.25
C ASN A 70 -11.15 -7.19 -17.11
N GLU A 71 -9.91 -6.85 -16.76
CA GLU A 71 -9.12 -5.82 -17.45
C GLU A 71 -8.52 -6.34 -18.77
N ASN A 72 -8.12 -7.61 -18.84
CA ASN A 72 -7.46 -8.20 -20.01
C ASN A 72 -8.36 -9.23 -20.73
N LYS A 73 -9.05 -8.78 -21.78
CA LYS A 73 -9.96 -9.61 -22.59
C LYS A 73 -9.28 -10.84 -23.20
N THR A 74 -8.00 -10.74 -23.56
CA THR A 74 -7.25 -11.86 -24.17
C THR A 74 -6.99 -12.96 -23.14
N VAL A 75 -6.54 -12.58 -21.94
CA VAL A 75 -6.31 -13.51 -20.83
C VAL A 75 -7.62 -14.17 -20.40
N TYR A 76 -8.72 -13.41 -20.37
CA TYR A 76 -10.04 -13.96 -20.09
C TYR A 76 -10.52 -14.97 -21.11
N GLN A 77 -10.33 -14.70 -22.40
CA GLN A 77 -10.71 -15.65 -23.45
C GLN A 77 -9.89 -16.95 -23.33
N LEU A 78 -8.57 -16.83 -23.10
CA LEU A 78 -7.72 -18.00 -22.86
C LEU A 78 -8.14 -18.80 -21.62
N TYR A 79 -8.53 -18.11 -20.54
CA TYR A 79 -9.07 -18.75 -19.34
C TYR A 79 -10.36 -19.54 -19.63
N LYS A 80 -11.27 -18.98 -20.45
CA LYS A 80 -12.46 -19.72 -20.90
C LYS A 80 -12.09 -20.96 -21.70
N ASP A 81 -11.19 -20.80 -22.66
CA ASP A 81 -10.87 -21.86 -23.62
C ASP A 81 -10.07 -23.01 -22.99
N LEU A 82 -9.34 -22.76 -21.90
CA LEU A 82 -8.51 -23.77 -21.21
C LEU A 82 -9.11 -24.26 -19.89
N VAL A 83 -9.58 -23.36 -19.03
CA VAL A 83 -10.02 -23.70 -17.66
C VAL A 83 -11.49 -24.07 -17.62
N ILE A 84 -12.35 -23.30 -18.30
CA ILE A 84 -13.80 -23.60 -18.32
C ILE A 84 -14.09 -24.83 -19.19
N SER A 85 -13.33 -25.03 -20.26
CA SER A 85 -13.40 -26.25 -21.08
C SER A 85 -12.90 -27.50 -20.35
N GLY A 86 -12.23 -27.34 -19.21
CA GLY A 86 -11.69 -28.44 -18.40
C GLY A 86 -10.39 -29.05 -18.92
N LEU A 87 -9.72 -28.40 -19.90
CA LEU A 87 -8.43 -28.86 -20.42
C LEU A 87 -7.29 -28.66 -19.42
N VAL A 88 -7.37 -27.61 -18.60
CA VAL A 88 -6.33 -27.23 -17.63
C VAL A 88 -6.94 -26.82 -16.29
N PRO A 89 -6.41 -27.27 -15.14
CA PRO A 89 -6.81 -26.75 -13.83
C PRO A 89 -6.53 -25.25 -13.69
N ALA A 90 -7.38 -24.54 -12.92
CA ALA A 90 -7.20 -23.10 -12.71
C ALA A 90 -5.82 -22.74 -12.14
N ASP A 91 -5.30 -23.54 -11.21
CA ASP A 91 -3.98 -23.30 -10.62
C ASP A 91 -2.85 -23.42 -11.63
N ASP A 92 -2.90 -24.43 -12.51
CA ASP A 92 -1.93 -24.60 -13.59
C ASP A 92 -1.99 -23.46 -14.60
N PHE A 93 -3.19 -22.96 -14.92
CA PHE A 93 -3.36 -21.78 -15.77
C PHE A 93 -2.55 -20.59 -15.22
N TRP A 94 -2.79 -20.23 -13.96
CA TRP A 94 -2.15 -19.07 -13.33
C TRP A 94 -0.65 -19.24 -13.12
N SER A 95 -0.14 -20.47 -13.03
CA SER A 95 1.29 -20.74 -12.81
C SER A 95 2.10 -20.95 -14.09
N LYS A 96 1.49 -21.47 -15.17
CA LYS A 96 2.24 -21.92 -16.37
C LYS A 96 1.83 -21.22 -17.66
N TYR A 97 0.57 -20.79 -17.78
CA TYR A 97 0.04 -20.29 -19.05
C TYR A 97 -0.04 -18.76 -19.10
N VAL A 98 0.03 -18.11 -17.94
CA VAL A 98 0.12 -16.65 -17.83
C VAL A 98 1.30 -16.26 -16.97
N ASP A 99 2.02 -15.23 -17.41
CA ASP A 99 3.02 -14.54 -16.60
C ASP A 99 2.28 -13.66 -15.58
N PHE A 100 1.88 -14.29 -14.46
CA PHE A 100 1.06 -13.65 -13.44
C PHE A 100 1.78 -12.43 -12.83
N ASP A 101 3.09 -12.52 -12.61
CA ASP A 101 3.86 -11.42 -12.03
C ASP A 101 3.81 -10.18 -12.92
N LYS A 102 4.06 -10.35 -14.23
CA LYS A 102 3.96 -9.25 -15.20
C LYS A 102 2.54 -8.68 -15.31
N LEU A 103 1.52 -9.54 -15.26
CA LEU A 103 0.12 -9.10 -15.29
C LEU A 103 -0.23 -8.31 -14.02
N THR A 104 0.20 -8.76 -12.85
CA THR A 104 -0.03 -8.02 -11.60
C THR A 104 0.67 -6.67 -11.58
N GLU A 105 1.89 -6.56 -12.11
CA GLU A 105 2.58 -5.28 -12.28
C GLU A 105 1.80 -4.32 -13.17
N SER A 106 1.20 -4.82 -14.25
CA SER A 106 0.36 -3.98 -15.11
C SER A 106 -0.92 -3.48 -14.43
N THR A 107 -1.46 -4.22 -13.45
CA THR A 107 -2.63 -3.79 -12.65
C THR A 107 -2.28 -2.86 -11.50
N LYS A 108 -1.00 -2.78 -11.10
CA LYS A 108 -0.51 -1.77 -10.16
C LYS A 108 -0.47 -0.45 -10.92
N LYS A 109 -1.54 0.34 -10.81
CA LYS A 109 -1.58 1.72 -11.30
C LYS A 109 -0.31 2.41 -10.78
N GLN A 110 0.62 2.73 -11.69
CA GLN A 110 1.77 3.55 -11.33
C GLN A 110 1.21 4.84 -10.72
N ASN A 111 1.77 5.27 -9.59
CA ASN A 111 1.46 6.58 -9.04
C ASN A 111 1.97 7.59 -10.06
N THR A 112 1.06 8.11 -10.91
CA THR A 112 1.37 9.14 -11.89
C THR A 112 2.02 10.29 -11.14
N GLY A 113 3.26 10.63 -11.53
CA GLY A 113 3.95 11.79 -10.99
C GLY A 113 3.05 13.03 -11.14
N VAL A 114 2.99 13.85 -10.10
CA VAL A 114 2.22 15.08 -10.17
C VAL A 114 2.97 16.03 -11.10
N SER A 115 2.36 16.43 -12.21
CA SER A 115 3.00 17.33 -13.17
C SER A 115 3.32 18.65 -12.49
N GLY A 116 4.57 19.14 -12.53
CA GLY A 116 4.97 20.39 -11.86
C GLY A 116 4.14 21.63 -12.24
N ALA A 117 3.43 21.60 -13.37
CA ALA A 117 2.51 22.65 -13.80
C ALA A 117 1.13 22.61 -13.09
N PHE A 118 0.80 21.58 -12.32
CA PHE A 118 -0.55 21.42 -11.76
C PHE A 118 -0.97 22.56 -10.82
N LEU A 119 -0.02 23.11 -10.06
CA LEU A 119 -0.27 24.24 -9.15
C LEU A 119 -0.49 25.54 -9.91
N THR A 120 0.18 25.71 -11.06
CA THR A 120 0.02 26.91 -11.91
C THR A 120 -1.36 26.99 -12.57
N ASN A 121 -2.08 25.87 -12.65
CA ASN A 121 -3.44 25.83 -13.20
C ASN A 121 -4.53 26.20 -12.17
N ILE A 122 -4.18 26.29 -10.89
CA ILE A 122 -5.11 26.65 -9.83
C ILE A 122 -5.22 28.17 -9.79
N ARG A 123 -6.40 28.70 -10.12
CA ARG A 123 -6.65 30.15 -10.15
C ARG A 123 -7.44 30.61 -8.91
N PRO A 124 -7.11 31.79 -8.35
CA PRO A 124 -7.91 32.41 -7.31
C PRO A 124 -9.26 32.85 -7.90
N GLU A 125 -10.35 32.55 -7.18
CA GLU A 125 -11.69 33.05 -7.48
C GLU A 125 -12.15 34.04 -6.40
N SER A 126 -12.93 35.05 -6.78
CA SER A 126 -13.52 35.98 -5.81
C SER A 126 -14.68 35.31 -5.09
N GLY A 127 -14.57 35.18 -3.77
CA GLY A 127 -15.69 34.78 -2.92
C GLY A 127 -16.66 35.93 -2.66
N ASP A 128 -17.87 35.58 -2.26
CA ASP A 128 -19.01 36.51 -2.08
C ASP A 128 -18.73 37.66 -1.09
N ASN A 129 -17.76 37.48 -0.19
CA ASN A 129 -17.35 38.48 0.81
C ASN A 129 -16.09 39.29 0.40
N GLY A 130 -15.71 39.28 -0.88
CA GLY A 130 -14.50 39.96 -1.37
C GLY A 130 -13.17 39.28 -1.00
N GLY A 131 -13.23 38.08 -0.40
CA GLY A 131 -12.05 37.26 -0.09
C GLY A 131 -11.68 36.30 -1.23
N ILE A 132 -10.40 36.02 -1.41
CA ILE A 132 -9.90 35.07 -2.43
C ILE A 132 -10.23 33.64 -2.01
N ILE A 133 -10.86 32.81 -2.84
CA ILE A 133 -11.15 31.39 -2.59
C ILE A 133 -10.51 30.54 -3.70
N TYR A 134 -9.96 29.39 -3.33
CA TYR A 134 -9.47 28.40 -4.29
C TYR A 134 -10.48 27.25 -4.41
N LYS A 135 -10.98 27.00 -5.62
CA LYS A 135 -11.82 25.83 -5.89
C LYS A 135 -10.93 24.61 -6.12
N LEU A 136 -10.76 23.80 -5.09
CA LEU A 136 -9.95 22.59 -5.15
C LEU A 136 -10.86 21.36 -5.21
N ASN A 137 -10.63 20.50 -6.20
CA ASN A 137 -11.25 19.18 -6.25
C ASN A 137 -10.45 18.21 -5.36
N ALA A 138 -11.08 17.12 -4.94
CA ALA A 138 -10.42 16.08 -4.14
C ALA A 138 -9.15 15.54 -4.81
N ASP A 139 -9.16 15.36 -6.13
CA ASP A 139 -7.99 14.93 -6.90
C ASP A 139 -6.85 15.95 -6.86
N THR A 140 -7.17 17.24 -6.88
CA THR A 140 -6.19 18.33 -6.75
C THR A 140 -5.57 18.32 -5.35
N ILE A 141 -6.39 18.19 -4.31
CA ILE A 141 -5.92 18.10 -2.92
C ILE A 141 -5.01 16.89 -2.72
N MET A 142 -5.41 15.72 -3.23
CA MET A 142 -4.57 14.52 -3.19
C MET A 142 -3.25 14.71 -3.95
N SER A 143 -3.27 15.43 -5.07
CA SER A 143 -2.06 15.77 -5.81
C SER A 143 -1.14 16.72 -5.03
N ILE A 144 -1.70 17.68 -4.29
CA ILE A 144 -0.93 18.55 -3.38
C ILE A 144 -0.28 17.72 -2.28
N PHE A 145 -1.02 16.83 -1.59
CA PHE A 145 -0.46 15.97 -0.54
C PHE A 145 0.59 14.99 -1.02
N ARG A 146 0.49 14.52 -2.27
CA ARG A 146 1.52 13.69 -2.91
C ARG A 146 2.79 14.47 -3.20
N THR A 147 2.66 15.75 -3.55
CA THR A 147 3.81 16.62 -3.85
C THR A 147 4.46 17.14 -2.57
N TYR A 148 3.65 17.41 -1.54
CA TYR A 148 4.07 18.03 -0.28
C TYR A 148 3.49 17.26 0.91
N PRO A 149 4.16 16.20 1.37
CA PRO A 149 3.66 15.37 2.46
C PRO A 149 3.56 16.14 3.79
N ALA A 150 4.41 17.15 4.02
CA ALA A 150 4.36 17.96 5.24
C ALA A 150 3.04 18.76 5.38
N ILE A 151 2.42 19.15 4.27
CA ILE A 151 1.12 19.84 4.26
C ILE A 151 0.01 18.91 4.72
N ARG A 152 0.08 17.63 4.33
CA ARG A 152 -0.91 16.63 4.73
C ARG A 152 -0.96 16.50 6.25
N GLU A 153 0.19 16.39 6.89
CA GLU A 153 0.27 16.31 8.36
C GLU A 153 -0.32 17.57 9.01
N LYS A 154 -0.02 18.75 8.45
CA LYS A 154 -0.55 20.02 8.96
C LYS A 154 -2.05 20.17 8.74
N TYR A 155 -2.58 19.63 7.64
CA TYR A 155 -4.01 19.58 7.34
C TYR A 155 -4.76 18.67 8.31
N GLU A 156 -4.23 17.48 8.59
CA GLU A 156 -4.76 16.56 9.60
C GLU A 156 -4.74 17.20 11.01
N GLN A 157 -3.68 17.95 11.35
CA GLN A 157 -3.55 18.57 12.67
C GLN A 157 -4.39 19.85 12.88
N ASN A 158 -4.70 20.63 11.83
CA ASN A 158 -5.37 21.93 11.98
C ASN A 158 -6.82 21.93 11.47
N VAL A 159 -7.13 21.16 10.42
CA VAL A 159 -8.47 21.16 9.81
C VAL A 159 -9.35 20.09 10.43
N HIS A 160 -8.84 18.87 10.64
CA HIS A 160 -9.65 17.77 11.19
C HIS A 160 -9.90 17.87 12.69
N THR A 161 -9.02 18.54 13.44
CA THR A 161 -9.16 18.78 14.88
C THR A 161 -10.05 19.99 15.20
N GLY A 162 -10.58 20.68 14.18
CA GLY A 162 -11.47 21.84 14.33
C GLY A 162 -10.77 23.17 14.57
N GLY A 163 -9.45 23.26 14.37
CA GLY A 163 -8.67 24.48 14.58
C GLY A 163 -8.84 25.54 13.49
N MET A 164 -9.06 25.15 12.23
CA MET A 164 -9.14 26.04 11.06
C MET A 164 -10.09 25.49 9.99
N ASN A 165 -10.81 26.36 9.28
CA ASN A 165 -11.62 25.96 8.14
C ASN A 165 -10.73 25.60 6.93
N GLU A 166 -11.12 24.58 6.16
CA GLU A 166 -10.40 24.11 4.97
C GLU A 166 -10.14 25.26 3.97
N ALA A 167 -11.11 26.14 3.75
CA ALA A 167 -10.97 27.29 2.86
C ALA A 167 -9.85 28.25 3.33
N ASP A 168 -9.73 28.48 4.63
CA ASP A 168 -8.71 29.37 5.20
C ASP A 168 -7.33 28.70 5.24
N PHE A 169 -7.30 27.38 5.46
CA PHE A 169 -6.08 26.58 5.35
C PHE A 169 -5.50 26.67 3.94
N TRP A 170 -6.31 26.41 2.91
CA TRP A 170 -5.85 26.49 1.52
C TRP A 170 -5.50 27.92 1.10
N ARG A 171 -6.24 28.93 1.57
CA ARG A 171 -5.86 30.34 1.38
C ARG A 171 -4.47 30.62 1.92
N THR A 172 -4.21 30.22 3.17
CA THR A 172 -2.91 30.41 3.82
C THR A 172 -1.83 29.61 3.11
N PHE A 173 -2.13 28.38 2.66
CA PHE A 173 -1.22 27.56 1.89
C PHE A 173 -0.80 28.22 0.57
N PHE A 174 -1.74 28.64 -0.28
CA PHE A 174 -1.41 29.29 -1.56
C PHE A 174 -0.82 30.70 -1.39
N GLN A 175 -1.04 31.35 -0.24
CA GLN A 175 -0.39 32.61 0.11
C GLN A 175 1.04 32.43 0.65
N SER A 176 1.25 31.43 1.50
CA SER A 176 2.55 31.09 2.14
C SER A 176 3.46 30.32 1.17
N HIS A 177 2.89 29.54 0.26
CA HIS A 177 3.61 28.64 -0.62
C HIS A 177 3.06 28.73 -2.06
N TYR A 178 3.82 29.47 -2.90
CA TYR A 178 3.73 29.72 -4.36
C TYR A 178 3.70 31.21 -4.80
N PHE A 179 3.97 32.16 -3.89
CA PHE A 179 4.40 33.52 -4.26
C PHE A 179 5.94 33.71 -4.30
N THR A 180 6.71 32.63 -4.23
CA THR A 180 8.16 32.58 -4.44
C THR A 180 8.50 32.08 -5.84
N MET A 181 7.83 32.62 -6.85
CA MET A 181 8.46 32.70 -8.18
C MET A 181 8.80 34.14 -8.59
N ASP A 182 8.20 35.19 -7.99
CA ASP A 182 8.51 36.57 -8.43
C ASP A 182 8.38 37.70 -7.40
N ARG A 183 8.24 37.47 -6.08
CA ARG A 183 8.20 38.62 -5.17
C ARG A 183 8.82 38.40 -3.80
N MET A 184 10.04 38.93 -3.68
CA MET A 184 10.52 39.45 -2.40
C MET A 184 9.48 40.41 -1.82
N HIS A 185 9.23 40.29 -0.51
CA HIS A 185 8.43 41.15 0.39
C HIS A 185 6.97 40.75 0.63
N SER A 186 6.75 40.01 1.71
CA SER A 186 5.69 40.34 2.68
C SER A 186 6.07 39.79 4.06
N SER A 187 6.69 40.65 4.86
CA SER A 187 7.33 40.29 6.13
C SER A 187 6.37 40.22 7.32
N HIS A 188 5.06 40.01 7.14
CA HIS A 188 4.05 40.32 8.19
C HIS A 188 2.95 39.27 8.43
N HIS A 189 3.26 37.97 8.39
CA HIS A 189 2.46 37.00 9.15
C HIS A 189 3.33 35.80 9.54
N ARG A 190 3.25 35.34 10.79
CA ARG A 190 4.02 34.18 11.28
C ARG A 190 3.79 33.01 10.33
N ASP A 191 4.87 32.58 9.69
CA ASP A 191 4.81 31.69 8.54
C ASP A 191 4.56 30.26 9.00
N LEU A 192 3.28 29.88 9.02
CA LEU A 192 2.80 28.58 9.51
C LEU A 192 3.41 27.40 8.72
N PHE A 193 3.92 27.64 7.51
CA PHE A 193 4.46 26.61 6.60
C PHE A 193 5.94 26.78 6.23
N ALA A 194 6.65 27.77 6.80
CA ALA A 194 8.08 27.97 6.53
C ALA A 194 8.94 26.73 6.81
N ASP A 195 8.59 25.98 7.86
CA ASP A 195 9.28 24.75 8.24
C ASP A 195 8.97 23.59 7.28
N CYS A 196 7.79 23.58 6.65
CA CYS A 196 7.38 22.58 5.68
C CYS A 196 8.19 22.71 4.37
N VAL A 197 8.43 23.95 3.92
CA VAL A 197 9.22 24.25 2.71
C VAL A 197 10.65 23.70 2.85
N LYS A 198 11.30 23.96 3.99
CA LYS A 198 12.66 23.48 4.24
C LYS A 198 12.74 21.95 4.30
N GLN A 199 11.78 21.32 4.97
CA GLN A 199 11.75 19.87 5.11
C GLN A 199 11.50 19.16 3.79
N ASP A 200 10.60 19.70 2.94
CA ASP A 200 10.30 19.10 1.64
C ASP A 200 11.47 19.31 0.65
N ASP A 201 12.12 20.48 0.63
CA ASP A 201 13.33 20.74 -0.18
C ASP A 201 14.48 19.80 0.21
N GLU A 202 14.72 19.61 1.52
CA GLU A 202 15.75 18.70 2.02
C GLU A 202 15.45 17.24 1.67
N LYS A 203 14.18 16.82 1.78
CA LYS A 203 13.76 15.45 1.40
C LYS A 203 13.92 15.23 -0.10
N MET A 204 13.47 16.16 -0.93
CA MET A 204 13.62 16.06 -2.39
C MET A 204 15.10 16.02 -2.80
N HIS A 205 15.94 16.84 -2.17
CA HIS A 205 17.39 16.81 -2.41
C HIS A 205 18.01 15.47 -2.02
N ASN A 206 17.68 14.94 -0.84
CA ASN A 206 18.19 13.66 -0.36
C ASN A 206 17.70 12.47 -1.21
N GLU A 207 16.45 12.50 -1.67
CA GLU A 207 15.90 11.48 -2.57
C GLU A 207 16.56 11.53 -3.96
N ALA A 208 16.80 12.73 -4.50
CA ALA A 208 17.53 12.90 -5.75
C ALA A 208 18.98 12.41 -5.64
N GLU A 209 19.65 12.70 -4.53
CA GLU A 209 21.01 12.22 -4.27
C GLU A 209 21.06 10.70 -4.12
N ARG A 210 20.08 10.11 -3.40
CA ARG A 210 19.94 8.66 -3.24
C ARG A 210 19.63 7.96 -4.56
N ALA A 211 18.77 8.54 -5.40
CA ALA A 211 18.47 8.03 -6.73
C ALA A 211 19.71 8.06 -7.63
N SER A 212 20.51 9.14 -7.57
CA SER A 212 21.78 9.26 -8.29
C SER A 212 22.79 8.19 -7.84
N ARG A 213 22.95 7.98 -6.53
CA ARG A 213 23.83 6.93 -5.98
C ARG A 213 23.38 5.52 -6.36
N THR A 214 22.06 5.26 -6.36
CA THR A 214 21.49 3.97 -6.76
C THR A 214 21.69 3.72 -8.27
N ALA A 215 21.51 4.75 -9.10
CA ALA A 215 21.75 4.65 -10.54
C ALA A 215 23.24 4.43 -10.88
N MET A 216 24.18 5.05 -10.13
CA MET A 216 25.62 4.80 -10.31
C MET A 216 26.04 3.39 -9.90
N ALA A 217 25.41 2.81 -8.86
CA ALA A 217 25.70 1.44 -8.42
C ALA A 217 25.29 0.37 -9.45
N VAL A 218 24.30 0.66 -10.30
CA VAL A 218 23.83 -0.26 -11.37
C VAL A 218 24.74 -0.23 -12.60
N ILE A 219 25.60 0.79 -12.77
CA ILE A 219 26.43 0.98 -13.96
C ILE A 219 27.90 0.55 -13.74
N ALA A 220 28.29 0.05 -12.57
CA ALA A 220 29.63 -0.51 -12.39
C ALA A 220 29.72 -1.90 -13.07
N PRO A 221 30.46 -2.07 -14.18
CA PRO A 221 30.71 -3.41 -14.70
C PRO A 221 31.63 -4.14 -13.74
N GLU A 222 31.20 -5.31 -13.27
CA GLU A 222 32.09 -6.29 -12.64
C GLU A 222 33.23 -6.59 -13.62
N THR A 223 34.41 -6.04 -13.34
CA THR A 223 35.65 -6.43 -14.01
C THR A 223 36.04 -7.80 -13.45
N ASN A 224 35.45 -8.85 -14.03
CA ASN A 224 35.88 -10.21 -13.77
C ASN A 224 37.16 -10.48 -14.59
N ASP A 225 38.29 -10.01 -14.07
CA ASP A 225 39.61 -10.29 -14.61
C ASP A 225 39.97 -11.73 -14.26
N THR A 226 39.66 -12.64 -15.18
CA THR A 226 40.03 -14.06 -15.11
C THR A 226 41.39 -14.19 -15.78
N SER A 227 42.47 -14.01 -15.01
CA SER A 227 43.83 -14.26 -15.46
C SER A 227 44.15 -15.75 -15.28
N GLU A 228 44.13 -16.50 -16.40
CA GLU A 228 44.98 -17.68 -16.62
C GLU A 228 46.38 -17.25 -17.09
#